data_AF-A0A821YWS5-F1
#
_entry.id   AF-A0A821YWS5-F1
#
_cell.length_a   1.000
_cell.length_b   1.000
_cell.length_c   1.000
_cell.angle_alpha   90.00
_cell.angle_beta   90.00
_cell.angle_gamma   90.00
#
_symmetry.space_group_name_H-M   'P 1'
#
loop_
_entity.id
_entity.type
_entity.pdbx_description
1 polymer ?
#
loop_
_entity_poly.entity_id
_entity_poly.type
_entity_poly.pdbx_seq_one_letter_code
_entity_poly.pdbx_strand_id
1 'polypeptide(L)'
;INVQNDELLEIVKHTETVASGKCILPKWVSVLLVIILILTIIGTAVAMGYYTSSPRKSTKSLKLYNESCTVLSGECDDDRGLYCPSGRCVCEVVSSYYNGSSCICPNLTHSANQACVADAFYGQACNPPTTNCLSNFICDSTGVCTCNATTQYFNGSYCITQYSYNDTCSETRHCSNTSNLYCTSNRCTCMSNYYWNGSVCASKLLGWQTCNNITIGASALPCDDTLSLYCYSNSTCQCPSTMFWDINYQQCETKRLYGDICNADFYCNETLNFICPTVPGTCNCPSWSNDYTCDCRPNWFYDGLQCIQRKSINGTCPNTYACDINTPLVCFSGLCLCPTPTIWTGSNCTCSSGQTWTGSTCAAVG
;
A
#
# COMPACT_ATOMS: atom_id res chain seq x y z
N ILE A 1 -4.99 35.47 -2.26
CA ILE A 1 -4.15 35.56 -1.04
C ILE A 1 -3.60 34.15 -0.83
N ASN A 2 -2.47 33.85 -1.46
CA ASN A 2 -1.83 32.54 -1.37
C ASN A 2 -0.34 32.77 -1.62
N VAL A 3 0.40 32.95 -0.53
CA VAL A 3 1.87 33.16 -0.52
C VAL A 3 2.40 32.51 0.75
N GLN A 4 3.56 31.87 0.62
CA GLN A 4 4.46 31.32 1.64
C GLN A 4 4.11 29.95 2.23
N ASN A 5 4.74 28.92 1.67
CA ASN A 5 5.33 27.79 2.41
C ASN A 5 6.38 27.04 1.56
N ASP A 6 7.38 27.77 1.03
CA ASP A 6 8.43 27.20 0.15
C ASP A 6 9.87 27.30 0.73
N GLU A 7 10.06 27.67 1.99
CA GLU A 7 11.43 27.88 2.55
C GLU A 7 11.94 26.81 3.53
N LEU A 8 11.26 25.67 3.70
CA LEU A 8 11.69 24.62 4.64
C LEU A 8 12.25 23.34 4.00
N LEU A 9 12.44 23.32 2.67
CA LEU A 9 12.89 22.13 1.92
C LEU A 9 14.32 22.22 1.38
N GLU A 10 15.21 22.99 2.01
CA GLU A 10 16.61 23.11 1.56
C GLU A 10 17.70 22.81 2.60
N ILE A 11 17.36 22.22 3.76
CA ILE A 11 18.36 21.88 4.80
C ILE A 11 18.69 20.36 4.86
N VAL A 12 18.03 19.50 4.09
CA VAL A 12 18.19 18.02 4.18
C VAL A 12 18.92 17.42 2.97
N LYS A 13 19.94 18.11 2.42
CA LYS A 13 20.77 17.58 1.31
C LYS A 13 22.25 17.41 1.61
N HIS A 14 22.65 17.37 2.89
CA HIS A 14 24.06 17.13 3.25
C HIS A 14 24.23 16.07 4.36
N THR A 15 23.74 14.87 4.09
CA THR A 15 24.19 13.66 4.81
C THR A 15 24.43 12.55 3.80
N GLU A 16 25.46 12.73 2.98
CA GLU A 16 26.10 11.64 2.25
C GLU A 16 26.94 10.79 3.22
N THR A 17 26.60 9.50 3.27
CA THR A 17 27.51 8.35 3.40
C THR A 17 28.83 8.56 4.14
N VAL A 18 28.88 8.18 5.43
CA VAL A 18 30.13 7.78 6.09
C VAL A 18 30.03 6.32 6.52
N ALA A 19 30.34 5.44 5.56
CA ALA A 19 30.73 4.07 5.83
C ALA A 19 32.19 4.06 6.30
N SER A 20 32.43 4.26 7.60
CA SER A 20 33.66 3.85 8.29
C SER A 20 33.63 4.17 9.79
N GLY A 21 32.74 3.51 10.54
CA GLY A 21 32.95 3.06 11.93
C GLY A 21 33.61 3.97 13.00
N LYS A 22 33.72 5.29 12.81
CA LYS A 22 34.25 6.25 13.78
C LYS A 22 33.51 7.57 13.63
N CYS A 23 32.44 7.74 14.41
CA CYS A 23 31.78 9.04 14.54
C CYS A 23 32.73 10.02 15.24
N ILE A 24 33.30 10.96 14.47
CA ILE A 24 34.03 12.10 15.02
C ILE A 24 32.99 13.09 15.52
N LEU A 25 32.64 12.98 16.80
CA LEU A 25 31.78 13.96 17.46
C LEU A 25 32.49 15.32 17.48
N PRO A 26 31.83 16.39 16.99
CA PRO A 26 32.37 17.74 17.10
C PRO A 26 32.66 18.06 18.57
N LYS A 27 33.80 18.72 18.85
CA LYS A 27 34.22 19.04 20.23
C LYS A 27 33.16 19.79 21.03
N TRP A 28 32.32 20.60 20.37
CA TRP A 28 31.23 21.33 21.01
C TRP A 28 30.11 20.41 21.54
N VAL A 29 29.86 19.25 20.91
CA VAL A 29 28.86 18.27 21.38
C VAL A 29 29.32 17.60 22.68
N SER A 30 30.63 17.33 22.80
CA SER A 30 31.22 16.79 24.03
C SER A 30 31.06 17.77 25.21
N VAL A 31 31.27 19.08 24.96
CA VAL A 31 31.06 20.13 25.98
C VAL A 31 29.59 20.23 26.39
N LEU A 32 28.67 20.16 25.43
CA LEU A 32 27.22 20.20 25.72
C LEU A 32 26.76 19.01 26.57
N LEU A 33 27.26 17.80 26.30
CA LEU A 33 26.94 16.62 27.10
C LEU A 33 27.41 16.75 28.55
N VAL A 34 28.57 17.36 28.79
CA VAL A 34 29.08 17.62 30.15
C VAL A 34 28.21 18.65 30.88
N ILE A 35 27.75 19.70 30.20
CA ILE A 35 26.87 20.72 30.79
C ILE A 35 25.52 20.11 31.19
N ILE A 36 24.92 19.29 30.33
CA ILE A 36 23.65 18.61 30.62
C ILE A 36 23.81 17.70 31.85
N LEU A 37 24.92 16.94 31.93
CA LEU A 37 25.20 16.08 33.07
C LEU A 37 25.28 16.89 34.39
N ILE A 38 25.98 18.01 34.39
CA ILE A 38 26.09 18.89 35.57
C ILE A 38 24.72 19.45 35.97
N LEU A 39 23.91 19.91 35.01
CA LEU A 39 22.57 20.43 35.31
C LEU A 39 21.64 19.36 35.89
N THR A 40 21.73 18.10 35.41
CA THR A 40 20.96 16.99 36.00
C THR A 40 21.37 16.66 37.43
N ILE A 41 22.67 16.75 37.76
CA ILE A 41 23.17 16.52 39.12
C ILE A 41 22.70 17.64 40.06
N ILE A 42 22.75 18.90 39.62
CA ILE A 42 22.26 20.04 40.42
C ILE A 42 20.74 19.94 40.61
N GLY A 43 19.99 19.61 39.56
CA GLY A 43 18.53 19.45 39.63
C GLY A 43 18.09 18.37 40.61
N THR A 44 18.78 17.21 40.60
CA THR A 44 18.47 16.11 41.52
C THR A 44 18.83 16.45 42.97
N ALA A 45 19.93 17.16 43.23
CA ALA A 45 20.29 17.61 44.57
C ALA A 45 19.26 18.61 45.15
N VAL A 46 18.78 19.56 44.34
CA VAL A 46 17.74 20.51 44.76
C VAL A 46 16.41 19.81 45.03
N ALA A 47 15.99 18.89 44.16
CA ALA A 47 14.77 18.11 44.36
C ALA A 47 14.82 17.27 45.66
N MET A 48 15.98 16.69 45.98
CA MET A 48 16.17 15.89 47.19
C MET A 48 16.21 16.76 48.46
N GLY A 49 16.77 17.98 48.38
CA GLY A 49 16.68 18.97 49.46
C GLY A 49 15.25 19.45 49.72
N TYR A 50 14.44 19.61 48.67
CA TYR A 50 13.03 19.96 48.80
C TYR A 50 12.21 18.82 49.42
N TYR A 51 12.49 17.57 49.05
CA TYR A 51 11.80 16.41 49.59
C TYR A 51 12.08 16.17 51.09
N THR A 52 13.29 16.49 51.55
CA THR A 52 13.71 16.28 52.95
C THR A 52 13.28 17.42 53.89
N SER A 53 12.96 18.60 53.35
CA SER A 53 12.51 19.77 54.12
C SER A 53 10.99 19.90 54.24
N SER A 54 10.22 19.07 53.52
CA SER A 54 8.77 19.04 53.69
C SER A 54 8.43 18.48 55.08
N PRO A 55 7.72 19.22 55.94
CA PRO A 55 7.39 18.77 57.28
C PRO A 55 6.57 17.48 57.16
N ARG A 56 7.14 16.37 57.66
CA ARG A 56 6.44 15.08 57.75
C ARG A 56 5.15 15.35 58.50
N LYS A 57 4.01 15.35 57.78
CA LYS A 57 2.69 15.31 58.41
C LYS A 57 2.76 14.16 59.42
N SER A 58 2.54 14.51 60.68
CA SER A 58 2.57 13.56 61.79
C SER A 58 1.73 12.36 61.38
N THR A 59 2.39 11.22 61.22
CA THR A 59 1.75 9.94 60.86
C THR A 59 0.98 9.48 62.08
N LYS A 60 -0.17 10.13 62.32
CA LYS A 60 -1.20 9.57 63.17
C LYS A 60 -1.53 8.22 62.52
N SER A 61 -1.32 7.13 63.25
CA SER A 61 -1.65 5.79 62.77
C SER A 61 -3.11 5.79 62.34
N LEU A 62 -3.35 5.70 61.04
CA LEU A 62 -4.70 5.56 60.49
C LEU A 62 -5.29 4.25 61.03
N LYS A 63 -6.55 4.32 61.43
CA LYS A 63 -7.27 3.19 61.99
C LYS A 63 -7.84 2.32 60.89
N LEU A 64 -7.73 1.02 61.07
CA LEU A 64 -8.15 0.01 60.10
C LEU A 64 -9.64 -0.36 60.30
N TYR A 65 -10.17 -1.15 59.37
CA TYR A 65 -11.56 -1.61 59.41
C TYR A 65 -11.91 -2.24 60.77
N ASN A 66 -13.07 -1.86 61.31
CA ASN A 66 -13.62 -2.28 62.60
C ASN A 66 -12.86 -1.79 63.86
N GLU A 67 -11.83 -0.95 63.72
CA GLU A 67 -11.19 -0.30 64.88
C GLU A 67 -12.04 0.85 65.42
N SER A 68 -11.99 1.06 66.75
CA SER A 68 -12.74 2.12 67.42
C SER A 68 -12.21 3.49 67.02
N CYS A 69 -13.08 4.42 66.64
CA CYS A 69 -12.72 5.77 66.22
C CYS A 69 -13.64 6.80 66.88
N THR A 70 -13.27 8.08 66.83
CA THR A 70 -14.16 9.16 67.27
C THR A 70 -15.14 9.47 66.15
N VAL A 71 -16.44 9.56 66.45
CA VAL A 71 -17.47 9.84 65.42
C VAL A 71 -17.10 11.12 64.65
N LEU A 72 -17.10 11.04 63.31
CA LEU A 72 -16.71 12.12 62.39
C LEU A 72 -15.24 12.57 62.48
N SER A 73 -14.33 11.77 63.05
CA SER A 73 -12.90 12.03 62.95
C SER A 73 -12.31 11.42 61.66
N GLY A 74 -11.37 12.13 61.02
CA GLY A 74 -10.51 11.58 59.96
C GLY A 74 -9.42 10.65 60.50
N GLU A 75 -9.79 9.79 61.46
CA GLU A 75 -8.88 8.80 62.05
C GLU A 75 -8.88 7.48 61.29
N CYS A 76 -9.93 7.20 60.52
CA CYS A 76 -9.97 6.02 59.65
C CYS A 76 -9.14 6.25 58.40
N ASP A 77 -8.66 5.16 57.80
CA ASP A 77 -7.89 5.21 56.56
C ASP A 77 -8.80 5.57 55.36
N ASP A 78 -8.96 6.87 55.10
CA ASP A 78 -9.75 7.42 53.99
C ASP A 78 -9.23 6.91 52.63
N ASP A 79 -7.93 6.64 52.49
CA ASP A 79 -7.33 6.10 51.25
C ASP A 79 -7.85 4.67 50.95
N ARG A 80 -8.39 3.96 51.96
CA ARG A 80 -9.05 2.65 51.82
C ARG A 80 -10.57 2.74 51.74
N GLY A 81 -11.15 3.95 51.76
CA GLY A 81 -12.59 4.19 51.75
C GLY A 81 -13.29 3.92 53.08
N LEU A 82 -12.57 4.04 54.20
CA LEU A 82 -13.12 3.85 55.55
C LEU A 82 -13.53 5.17 56.18
N TYR A 83 -14.66 5.19 56.90
CA TYR A 83 -15.13 6.36 57.67
C TYR A 83 -15.73 5.94 59.02
N CYS A 84 -15.93 6.90 59.94
CA CYS A 84 -16.37 6.65 61.32
C CYS A 84 -17.79 7.19 61.63
N PRO A 85 -18.88 6.53 61.22
CA PRO A 85 -20.24 7.00 61.49
C PRO A 85 -20.69 6.77 62.94
N SER A 86 -20.27 5.68 63.56
CA SER A 86 -20.82 5.21 64.85
C SER A 86 -19.73 4.70 65.80
N GLY A 87 -18.55 5.31 65.74
CA GLY A 87 -17.43 5.00 66.64
C GLY A 87 -16.60 3.78 66.24
N ARG A 88 -16.82 3.22 65.04
CA ARG A 88 -15.96 2.21 64.41
C ARG A 88 -15.73 2.54 62.94
N CYS A 89 -14.53 2.26 62.44
CA CYS A 89 -14.21 2.45 61.03
C CYS A 89 -14.94 1.40 60.19
N VAL A 90 -15.83 1.85 59.32
CA VAL A 90 -16.59 1.02 58.39
C VAL A 90 -16.44 1.58 56.97
N CYS A 91 -16.88 0.84 55.97
CA CYS A 91 -16.82 1.31 54.59
C CYS A 91 -17.83 2.41 54.33
N GLU A 92 -17.42 3.50 53.64
CA GLU A 92 -18.29 4.64 53.30
C GLU A 92 -19.53 4.24 52.51
N VAL A 93 -19.36 3.26 51.62
CA VAL A 93 -20.39 2.85 50.67
C VAL A 93 -21.33 1.83 51.29
N VAL A 94 -22.62 2.14 51.31
CA VAL A 94 -23.65 1.21 51.81
C VAL A 94 -23.62 -0.06 50.96
N SER A 95 -23.61 -1.23 51.61
CA SER A 95 -23.50 -2.59 51.02
C SER A 95 -22.13 -3.01 50.47
N SER A 96 -21.08 -2.20 50.67
CA SER A 96 -19.70 -2.65 50.45
C SER A 96 -19.17 -3.51 51.61
N TYR A 97 -18.15 -4.31 51.35
CA TYR A 97 -17.43 -5.09 52.36
C TYR A 97 -15.93 -4.85 52.27
N TYR A 98 -15.24 -5.01 53.41
CA TYR A 98 -13.80 -4.86 53.47
C TYR A 98 -13.11 -6.19 53.13
N ASN A 99 -12.24 -6.21 52.12
CA ASN A 99 -11.56 -7.43 51.66
C ASN A 99 -10.19 -7.68 52.32
N GLY A 100 -9.78 -6.84 53.28
CA GLY A 100 -8.46 -6.87 53.91
C GLY A 100 -7.54 -5.72 53.49
N SER A 101 -7.73 -5.16 52.29
CA SER A 101 -6.96 -4.02 51.79
C SER A 101 -7.82 -2.77 51.58
N SER A 102 -9.03 -2.90 51.04
CA SER A 102 -9.93 -1.78 50.75
C SER A 102 -11.40 -2.18 50.85
N CYS A 103 -12.27 -1.18 50.90
CA CYS A 103 -13.72 -1.36 50.77
C CYS A 103 -14.09 -1.61 49.32
N ILE A 104 -14.72 -2.75 49.04
CA ILE A 104 -15.15 -3.16 47.70
C ILE A 104 -16.64 -3.48 47.69
N CYS A 105 -17.28 -3.16 46.57
CA CYS A 105 -18.65 -3.56 46.32
C CYS A 105 -18.71 -5.06 45.93
N PRO A 106 -19.83 -5.76 46.21
CA PRO A 106 -20.03 -7.14 45.79
C PRO A 106 -19.94 -7.33 44.27
N ASN A 107 -19.70 -8.56 43.82
CA ASN A 107 -19.50 -8.87 42.40
C ASN A 107 -20.59 -8.24 41.51
N LEU A 108 -20.18 -7.62 40.39
CA LEU A 108 -21.04 -6.93 39.40
C LEU A 108 -21.63 -5.58 39.88
N THR A 109 -21.03 -4.95 40.89
CA THR A 109 -21.41 -3.61 41.34
C THR A 109 -20.18 -2.72 41.55
N HIS A 110 -20.31 -1.42 41.32
CA HIS A 110 -19.27 -0.41 41.58
C HIS A 110 -19.78 0.67 42.55
N SER A 111 -18.84 1.37 43.20
CA SER A 111 -19.17 2.49 44.08
C SER A 111 -19.55 3.73 43.26
N ALA A 112 -20.78 4.19 43.39
CA ALA A 112 -21.26 5.45 42.84
C ALA A 112 -22.20 6.13 43.84
N ASN A 113 -22.00 7.43 44.10
CA ASN A 113 -22.83 8.22 45.03
C ASN A 113 -23.05 7.54 46.40
N GLN A 114 -21.98 7.00 47.01
CA GLN A 114 -22.01 6.30 48.31
C GLN A 114 -22.87 5.02 48.37
N ALA A 115 -23.26 4.47 47.22
CA ALA A 115 -23.93 3.18 47.13
C ALA A 115 -23.20 2.24 46.14
N CYS A 116 -23.33 0.94 46.35
CA CYS A 116 -22.95 -0.04 45.35
C CYS A 116 -24.07 -0.13 44.30
N VAL A 117 -23.81 0.33 43.08
CA VAL A 117 -24.75 0.32 41.96
C VAL A 117 -24.37 -0.82 41.02
N ALA A 118 -25.37 -1.52 40.47
CA ALA A 118 -25.15 -2.57 39.48
C ALA A 118 -24.42 -2.03 38.26
N ASP A 119 -23.42 -2.77 37.79
CA ASP A 119 -22.72 -2.47 36.55
C ASP A 119 -23.67 -2.64 35.36
N ALA A 120 -23.56 -1.73 34.38
CA ALA A 120 -24.36 -1.78 33.17
C ALA A 120 -23.86 -2.88 32.21
N PHE A 121 -24.79 -3.66 31.66
CA PHE A 121 -24.52 -4.69 30.65
C PHE A 121 -24.43 -4.10 29.24
N TYR A 122 -23.99 -4.92 28.27
CA TYR A 122 -23.97 -4.53 26.86
C TYR A 122 -25.30 -3.91 26.39
N GLY A 123 -25.22 -2.76 25.73
CA GLY A 123 -26.38 -2.01 25.22
C GLY A 123 -27.12 -1.19 26.28
N GLN A 124 -26.76 -1.27 27.55
CA GLN A 124 -27.34 -0.41 28.59
C GLN A 124 -26.63 0.93 28.66
N ALA A 125 -27.37 1.96 29.09
CA ALA A 125 -26.82 3.29 29.28
C ALA A 125 -25.75 3.29 30.40
N CYS A 126 -24.70 4.06 30.19
CA CYS A 126 -23.64 4.34 31.14
C CYS A 126 -23.34 5.84 31.15
N ASN A 127 -22.99 6.35 32.32
CA ASN A 127 -22.63 7.75 32.49
C ASN A 127 -21.48 7.86 33.49
N PRO A 128 -20.22 7.78 33.05
CA PRO A 128 -19.07 7.89 33.94
C PRO A 128 -19.09 9.26 34.65
N PRO A 129 -18.97 9.32 35.98
CA PRO A 129 -18.54 8.25 36.90
C PRO A 129 -19.69 7.45 37.55
N THR A 130 -20.95 7.81 37.29
CA THR A 130 -22.13 7.31 38.00
C THR A 130 -22.60 5.91 37.60
N THR A 131 -22.21 5.42 36.42
CA THR A 131 -22.53 4.08 35.95
C THR A 131 -21.35 3.54 35.15
N ASN A 132 -20.64 2.58 35.72
CA ASN A 132 -19.64 1.80 35.02
C ASN A 132 -20.28 0.63 34.28
N CYS A 133 -19.64 0.23 33.19
CA CYS A 133 -19.99 -0.98 32.48
C CYS A 133 -19.37 -2.20 33.15
N LEU A 134 -20.00 -3.36 33.00
CA LEU A 134 -19.46 -4.63 33.49
C LEU A 134 -18.07 -4.88 32.90
N SER A 135 -17.19 -5.52 33.69
CA SER A 135 -15.83 -5.85 33.27
C SER A 135 -15.82 -6.46 31.86
N ASN A 136 -14.99 -5.89 30.98
CA ASN A 136 -14.87 -6.14 29.53
C ASN A 136 -15.71 -5.28 28.58
N PHE A 137 -16.60 -4.43 29.08
CA PHE A 137 -17.28 -3.41 28.26
C PHE A 137 -16.66 -2.03 28.49
N ILE A 138 -16.79 -1.17 27.48
CA ILE A 138 -16.43 0.25 27.54
C ILE A 138 -17.68 1.11 27.40
N CYS A 139 -17.72 2.23 28.11
CA CYS A 139 -18.76 3.23 27.88
C CYS A 139 -18.37 4.07 26.66
N ASP A 140 -19.14 3.98 25.58
CA ASP A 140 -18.85 4.73 24.35
C ASP A 140 -19.25 6.21 24.46
N SER A 141 -18.98 6.99 23.41
CA SER A 141 -19.32 8.41 23.37
C SER A 141 -20.83 8.69 23.35
N THR A 142 -21.67 7.68 23.11
CA THR A 142 -23.12 7.78 23.19
C THR A 142 -23.67 7.50 24.59
N GLY A 143 -22.79 7.14 25.53
CA GLY A 143 -23.17 6.76 26.88
C GLY A 143 -23.82 5.38 26.91
N VAL A 144 -23.35 4.45 26.08
CA VAL A 144 -23.83 3.05 26.07
C VAL A 144 -22.65 2.10 26.26
N CYS A 145 -22.86 1.05 27.07
CA CYS A 145 -21.87 0.00 27.26
C CYS A 145 -21.74 -0.85 26.01
N THR A 146 -20.58 -0.81 25.37
CA THR A 146 -20.27 -1.56 24.16
C THR A 146 -18.94 -2.31 24.29
N CYS A 147 -18.66 -3.21 23.34
CA CYS A 147 -17.31 -3.74 23.19
C CYS A 147 -16.41 -2.70 22.53
N ASN A 148 -15.09 -2.82 22.70
CA ASN A 148 -14.18 -1.97 21.95
C ASN A 148 -14.30 -2.23 20.44
N ALA A 149 -15.03 -1.36 19.74
CA ALA A 149 -15.39 -1.54 18.32
C ALA A 149 -14.18 -1.63 17.36
N THR A 150 -12.98 -1.27 17.82
CA THR A 150 -11.75 -1.36 17.03
C THR A 150 -11.10 -2.74 17.06
N THR A 151 -11.35 -3.54 18.10
CA THR A 151 -10.64 -4.81 18.34
C THR A 151 -11.55 -5.95 18.73
N GLN A 152 -12.81 -5.70 19.09
CA GLN A 152 -13.72 -6.67 19.66
C GLN A 152 -15.13 -6.53 19.10
N TYR A 153 -15.88 -7.63 19.17
CA TYR A 153 -17.31 -7.67 18.87
C TYR A 153 -18.07 -8.42 19.97
N PHE A 154 -19.36 -8.16 20.08
CA PHE A 154 -20.22 -8.83 21.06
C PHE A 154 -20.81 -10.12 20.46
N ASN A 155 -20.57 -11.27 21.10
CA ASN A 155 -21.07 -12.56 20.63
C ASN A 155 -22.46 -12.95 21.18
N GLY A 156 -23.10 -12.07 21.95
CA GLY A 156 -24.34 -12.35 22.69
C GLY A 156 -24.14 -12.58 24.20
N SER A 157 -22.91 -12.75 24.68
CA SER A 157 -22.62 -12.93 26.11
C SER A 157 -21.43 -12.10 26.59
N TYR A 158 -20.34 -12.03 25.82
CA TYR A 158 -19.15 -11.27 26.15
C TYR A 158 -18.47 -10.69 24.90
N CYS A 159 -17.52 -9.79 25.11
CA CYS A 159 -16.71 -9.24 24.03
C CYS A 159 -15.64 -10.23 23.62
N ILE A 160 -15.59 -10.56 22.33
CA ILE A 160 -14.57 -11.44 21.72
C ILE A 160 -13.70 -10.60 20.80
N THR A 161 -12.41 -10.86 20.79
CA THR A 161 -11.48 -10.26 19.84
C THR A 161 -11.90 -10.56 18.40
N GLN A 162 -11.87 -9.55 17.54
CA GLN A 162 -12.16 -9.72 16.12
C GLN A 162 -11.12 -10.64 15.46
N TYR A 163 -11.60 -11.39 14.48
CA TYR A 163 -10.86 -12.36 13.70
C TYR A 163 -9.96 -11.71 12.66
N SER A 164 -8.85 -12.36 12.39
CA SER A 164 -7.81 -11.93 11.45
C SER A 164 -8.09 -12.43 10.03
N TYR A 165 -7.22 -12.06 9.08
CA TYR A 165 -7.37 -12.48 7.68
C TYR A 165 -7.40 -14.02 7.57
N ASN A 166 -8.33 -14.54 6.78
CA ASN A 166 -8.56 -15.96 6.51
C ASN A 166 -9.14 -16.80 7.66
N ASP A 167 -9.41 -16.19 8.81
CA ASP A 167 -10.14 -16.84 9.91
C ASP A 167 -11.59 -17.12 9.54
N THR A 168 -12.20 -18.12 10.17
CA THR A 168 -13.59 -18.51 9.91
C THR A 168 -14.55 -17.54 10.59
N CYS A 169 -15.54 -17.05 9.86
CA CYS A 169 -16.52 -16.10 10.36
C CYS A 169 -17.94 -16.49 9.92
N SER A 170 -18.95 -15.99 10.63
CA SER A 170 -20.36 -16.09 10.23
C SER A 170 -20.95 -14.73 9.87
N GLU A 171 -20.36 -13.64 10.36
CA GLU A 171 -20.84 -12.27 10.13
C GLU A 171 -19.64 -11.31 10.00
N THR A 172 -19.82 -10.23 9.24
CA THR A 172 -18.77 -9.20 9.03
C THR A 172 -18.23 -8.61 10.31
N ARG A 173 -19.08 -8.37 11.32
CA ARG A 173 -18.65 -7.80 12.61
C ARG A 173 -17.64 -8.66 13.37
N HIS A 174 -17.52 -9.94 13.00
CA HIS A 174 -16.53 -10.84 13.60
C HIS A 174 -15.12 -10.55 13.09
N CYS A 175 -14.97 -9.95 11.91
CA CYS A 175 -13.67 -9.67 11.29
C CYS A 175 -13.10 -8.32 11.77
N SER A 176 -11.77 -8.19 11.74
CA SER A 176 -11.10 -6.96 12.18
C SER A 176 -11.49 -5.74 11.34
N ASN A 177 -12.12 -4.76 11.99
CA ASN A 177 -12.48 -3.49 11.38
C ASN A 177 -11.25 -2.63 11.08
N THR A 178 -10.23 -2.67 11.95
CA THR A 178 -8.98 -1.90 11.76
C THR A 178 -8.19 -2.37 10.54
N SER A 179 -8.38 -3.64 10.14
CA SER A 179 -7.79 -4.22 8.95
C SER A 179 -8.70 -4.16 7.71
N ASN A 180 -9.89 -3.54 7.81
CA ASN A 180 -10.91 -3.46 6.76
C ASN A 180 -11.33 -4.84 6.19
N LEU A 181 -11.48 -5.84 7.06
CA LEU A 181 -11.88 -7.21 6.68
C LEU A 181 -13.40 -7.38 6.67
N TYR A 182 -13.88 -8.26 5.79
CA TYR A 182 -15.29 -8.61 5.61
C TYR A 182 -15.49 -10.11 5.63
N CYS A 183 -16.64 -10.57 6.14
CA CYS A 183 -16.95 -11.98 6.15
C CYS A 183 -17.54 -12.40 4.80
N THR A 184 -16.72 -13.00 3.94
CA THR A 184 -17.13 -13.50 2.62
C THR A 184 -16.86 -14.99 2.54
N SER A 185 -17.86 -15.78 2.14
CA SER A 185 -17.74 -17.25 2.04
C SER A 185 -17.23 -17.90 3.34
N ASN A 186 -17.76 -17.44 4.48
CA ASN A 186 -17.40 -17.87 5.85
C ASN A 186 -15.93 -17.61 6.23
N ARG A 187 -15.22 -16.70 5.54
CA ARG A 187 -13.85 -16.30 5.89
C ARG A 187 -13.70 -14.78 5.92
N CYS A 188 -12.86 -14.30 6.82
CA CYS A 188 -12.49 -12.88 6.86
C CYS A 188 -11.55 -12.55 5.70
N THR A 189 -12.04 -11.87 4.67
CA THR A 189 -11.29 -11.49 3.47
C THR A 189 -11.40 -10.00 3.21
N CYS A 190 -10.58 -9.47 2.31
CA CYS A 190 -10.77 -8.11 1.81
C CYS A 190 -11.99 -8.03 0.88
N MET A 191 -12.57 -6.84 0.70
CA MET A 191 -13.55 -6.59 -0.37
C MET A 191 -12.93 -6.84 -1.76
N SER A 192 -13.78 -6.98 -2.79
CA SER A 192 -13.37 -7.30 -4.18
C SER A 192 -12.30 -6.36 -4.76
N ASN A 193 -12.30 -5.08 -4.38
CA ASN A 193 -11.37 -4.07 -4.92
C ASN A 193 -10.13 -3.88 -4.04
N TYR A 194 -9.93 -4.76 -3.06
CA TYR A 194 -8.85 -4.72 -2.11
C TYR A 194 -8.12 -6.06 -2.06
N TYR A 195 -6.86 -6.04 -1.64
CA TYR A 195 -6.05 -7.22 -1.40
C TYR A 195 -5.41 -7.15 -0.02
N TRP A 196 -5.06 -8.32 0.53
CA TRP A 196 -4.38 -8.40 1.81
C TRP A 196 -2.89 -8.14 1.64
N ASN A 197 -2.38 -7.05 2.21
CA ASN A 197 -0.95 -6.72 2.11
C ASN A 197 -0.07 -7.36 3.21
N GLY A 198 -0.66 -8.20 4.08
CA GLY A 198 -0.02 -8.76 5.26
C GLY A 198 -0.45 -8.16 6.59
N SER A 199 -1.06 -6.96 6.59
CA SER A 199 -1.49 -6.26 7.81
C SER A 199 -2.89 -5.62 7.69
N VAL A 200 -3.20 -5.04 6.54
CA VAL A 200 -4.48 -4.40 6.25
C VAL A 200 -4.92 -4.71 4.83
N CYS A 201 -6.22 -4.59 4.57
CA CYS A 201 -6.72 -4.59 3.20
C CYS A 201 -6.34 -3.27 2.51
N ALA A 202 -5.48 -3.36 1.50
CA ALA A 202 -5.06 -2.25 0.66
C ALA A 202 -5.79 -2.29 -0.68
N SER A 203 -6.01 -1.15 -1.33
CA SER A 203 -6.65 -1.11 -2.65
C SER A 203 -5.82 -1.89 -3.67
N LYS A 204 -6.48 -2.65 -4.56
CA LYS A 204 -5.80 -3.37 -5.65
C LYS A 204 -5.01 -2.40 -6.54
N LEU A 205 -3.91 -2.91 -7.06
CA LEU A 205 -2.93 -2.15 -7.84
C LEU A 205 -3.34 -2.08 -9.32
N LEU A 206 -3.12 -0.91 -9.91
CA LEU A 206 -3.33 -0.63 -11.33
C LEU A 206 -2.10 -0.99 -12.18
N GLY A 207 -2.20 -0.85 -13.51
CA GLY A 207 -1.12 -1.16 -14.43
C GLY A 207 0.19 -0.43 -14.10
N TRP A 208 1.31 -1.14 -14.24
CA TRP A 208 2.69 -0.72 -13.99
C TRP A 208 3.05 -0.41 -12.54
N GLN A 209 2.13 -0.56 -11.59
CA GLN A 209 2.45 -0.44 -10.17
C GLN A 209 3.23 -1.67 -9.67
N THR A 210 4.15 -1.44 -8.74
CA THR A 210 4.99 -2.51 -8.18
C THR A 210 4.18 -3.38 -7.23
N CYS A 211 4.09 -4.68 -7.53
CA CYS A 211 3.48 -5.69 -6.69
C CYS A 211 4.58 -6.54 -6.01
N ASN A 212 5.03 -6.06 -4.85
CA ASN A 212 5.95 -6.81 -3.99
C ASN A 212 5.14 -7.66 -3.01
N ASN A 213 5.53 -8.94 -2.80
CA ASN A 213 4.86 -9.95 -1.96
C ASN A 213 3.84 -10.85 -2.64
N ILE A 214 4.21 -11.52 -3.74
CA ILE A 214 3.62 -12.83 -4.02
C ILE A 214 4.29 -13.83 -3.07
N THR A 215 3.84 -13.90 -1.82
CA THR A 215 4.00 -15.14 -1.07
C THR A 215 3.07 -16.14 -1.75
N ILE A 216 3.65 -17.00 -2.59
CA ILE A 216 2.94 -18.00 -3.40
C ILE A 216 2.03 -18.82 -2.47
N GLY A 217 0.71 -18.55 -2.51
CA GLY A 217 -0.29 -19.18 -1.62
C GLY A 217 -1.33 -18.24 -1.01
N ALA A 218 -1.13 -16.92 -1.03
CA ALA A 218 -2.20 -15.98 -0.67
C ALA A 218 -3.23 -15.90 -1.80
N SER A 219 -4.49 -16.22 -1.51
CA SER A 219 -5.61 -16.30 -2.46
C SER A 219 -6.04 -14.98 -3.10
N ALA A 220 -5.45 -13.84 -2.69
CA ALA A 220 -5.76 -12.53 -3.26
C ALA A 220 -4.51 -11.96 -3.94
N LEU A 221 -4.54 -11.88 -5.26
CA LEU A 221 -3.50 -11.21 -6.04
C LEU A 221 -3.57 -9.69 -5.80
N PRO A 222 -2.41 -9.01 -5.70
CA PRO A 222 -2.36 -7.57 -5.42
C PRO A 222 -2.86 -6.71 -6.59
N CYS A 223 -2.82 -7.23 -7.82
CA CYS A 223 -3.25 -6.52 -9.02
C CYS A 223 -4.77 -6.63 -9.22
N ASP A 224 -5.36 -5.63 -9.88
CA ASP A 224 -6.77 -5.63 -10.21
C ASP A 224 -7.12 -6.64 -11.32
N ASP A 225 -7.62 -7.80 -10.90
CA ASP A 225 -8.09 -8.88 -11.77
C ASP A 225 -9.34 -8.50 -12.57
N THR A 226 -10.16 -7.55 -12.10
CA THR A 226 -11.29 -7.04 -12.87
C THR A 226 -10.84 -6.28 -14.12
N LEU A 227 -9.60 -5.77 -14.10
CA LEU A 227 -8.93 -5.12 -15.23
C LEU A 227 -8.03 -6.08 -16.00
N SER A 228 -8.11 -7.39 -15.71
CA SER A 228 -7.25 -8.44 -16.29
C SER A 228 -5.76 -8.22 -16.03
N LEU A 229 -5.38 -7.60 -14.91
CA LEU A 229 -3.97 -7.42 -14.52
C LEU A 229 -3.43 -8.63 -13.75
N TYR A 230 -2.18 -8.96 -14.01
CA TYR A 230 -1.43 -10.01 -13.31
C TYR A 230 -0.12 -9.45 -12.75
N CYS A 231 0.27 -9.92 -11.57
CA CYS A 231 1.58 -9.60 -11.01
C CYS A 231 2.62 -10.55 -11.63
N TYR A 232 3.48 -10.02 -12.50
CA TYR A 232 4.51 -10.81 -13.18
C TYR A 232 5.78 -10.95 -12.33
N SER A 233 6.72 -11.79 -12.78
CA SER A 233 7.99 -12.09 -12.10
C SER A 233 8.89 -10.87 -11.90
N ASN A 234 8.63 -9.77 -12.59
CA ASN A 234 9.29 -8.48 -12.40
C ASN A 234 8.67 -7.63 -11.29
N SER A 235 7.73 -8.19 -10.51
CA SER A 235 7.00 -7.51 -9.44
C SER A 235 6.23 -6.29 -9.94
N THR A 236 5.64 -6.34 -11.15
CA THR A 236 4.74 -5.28 -11.63
C THR A 236 3.41 -5.86 -12.09
N CYS A 237 2.34 -5.09 -11.89
CA CYS A 237 1.03 -5.40 -12.43
C CYS A 237 1.03 -5.09 -13.94
N GLN A 238 0.92 -6.13 -14.76
CA GLN A 238 0.90 -5.99 -16.21
C GLN A 238 -0.26 -6.75 -16.83
N CYS A 239 -0.63 -6.35 -18.03
CA CYS A 239 -1.58 -7.10 -18.84
C CYS A 239 -0.94 -8.40 -19.36
N PRO A 240 -1.75 -9.41 -19.73
CA PRO A 240 -1.32 -10.56 -20.51
C PRO A 240 -0.49 -10.17 -21.74
N SER A 241 0.37 -11.07 -22.23
CA SER A 241 1.23 -10.80 -23.40
C SER A 241 0.47 -10.47 -24.68
N THR A 242 -0.81 -10.84 -24.78
CA THR A 242 -1.73 -10.52 -25.88
C THR A 242 -2.43 -9.16 -25.74
N MET A 243 -2.19 -8.46 -24.63
CA MET A 243 -2.85 -7.20 -24.27
C MET A 243 -1.82 -6.11 -23.92
N PHE A 244 -2.25 -4.85 -23.89
CA PHE A 244 -1.47 -3.71 -23.42
C PHE A 244 -2.31 -2.87 -22.45
N TRP A 245 -1.65 -2.12 -21.57
CA TRP A 245 -2.32 -1.23 -20.63
C TRP A 245 -2.63 0.11 -21.29
N ASP A 246 -3.91 0.45 -21.46
CA ASP A 246 -4.33 1.76 -21.93
C ASP A 246 -4.48 2.72 -20.74
N ILE A 247 -3.61 3.73 -20.67
CA ILE A 247 -3.61 4.71 -19.58
C ILE A 247 -4.85 5.62 -19.57
N ASN A 248 -5.48 5.84 -20.73
CA ASN A 248 -6.65 6.73 -20.84
C ASN A 248 -7.91 6.05 -20.32
N TYR A 249 -8.06 4.75 -20.60
CA TYR A 249 -9.20 3.96 -20.14
C TYR A 249 -8.94 3.21 -18.83
N GLN A 250 -7.68 3.18 -18.37
CA GLN A 250 -7.24 2.45 -17.17
C GLN A 250 -7.64 0.96 -17.19
N GLN A 251 -7.44 0.30 -18.33
CA GLN A 251 -7.76 -1.12 -18.51
C GLN A 251 -6.80 -1.80 -19.49
N CYS A 252 -6.73 -3.12 -19.44
CA CYS A 252 -6.03 -3.92 -20.43
C CYS A 252 -6.85 -4.02 -21.73
N GLU A 253 -6.28 -3.58 -22.84
CA GLU A 253 -6.86 -3.73 -24.18
C GLU A 253 -6.10 -4.75 -25.01
N THR A 254 -6.76 -5.36 -25.99
CA THR A 254 -6.12 -6.31 -26.90
C THR A 254 -5.08 -5.59 -27.76
N LYS A 255 -3.88 -6.17 -27.90
CA LYS A 255 -2.84 -5.62 -28.79
C LYS A 255 -3.38 -5.45 -30.21
N ARG A 256 -3.10 -4.29 -30.78
CA ARG A 256 -3.53 -3.83 -32.10
C ARG A 256 -2.94 -4.72 -33.21
N LEU A 257 -3.73 -4.94 -34.25
CA LEU A 257 -3.35 -5.72 -35.43
C LEU A 257 -2.80 -4.81 -36.54
N TYR A 258 -2.34 -5.42 -37.62
CA TYR A 258 -1.82 -4.71 -38.78
C TYR A 258 -2.79 -3.63 -39.29
N GLY A 259 -2.31 -2.40 -39.47
CA GLY A 259 -3.07 -1.25 -39.95
C GLY A 259 -3.89 -0.50 -38.89
N ASP A 260 -4.01 -1.03 -37.68
CA ASP A 260 -4.67 -0.33 -36.57
C ASP A 260 -3.83 0.86 -36.08
N ILE A 261 -4.48 1.93 -35.64
CA ILE A 261 -3.80 3.11 -35.10
C ILE A 261 -3.08 2.76 -33.78
N CYS A 262 -1.84 3.24 -33.63
CA CYS A 262 -0.97 3.01 -32.49
C CYS A 262 -0.16 4.26 -32.13
N ASN A 263 0.24 4.37 -30.86
CA ASN A 263 1.08 5.48 -30.38
C ASN A 263 2.52 5.06 -30.04
N ALA A 264 2.75 3.76 -29.81
CA ALA A 264 4.06 3.18 -29.52
C ALA A 264 4.08 1.69 -29.83
N ASP A 265 5.27 1.08 -29.91
CA ASP A 265 5.44 -0.32 -30.30
C ASP A 265 4.66 -1.30 -29.41
N PHE A 266 4.56 -1.03 -28.11
CA PHE A 266 3.91 -1.93 -27.16
C PHE A 266 2.39 -2.06 -27.35
N TYR A 267 1.77 -1.16 -28.13
CA TYR A 267 0.36 -1.26 -28.50
C TYR A 267 0.13 -2.36 -29.55
N CYS A 268 1.15 -2.70 -30.34
CA CYS A 268 1.06 -3.62 -31.46
C CYS A 268 1.35 -5.06 -31.05
N ASN A 269 0.77 -6.03 -31.76
CA ASN A 269 1.00 -7.45 -31.46
C ASN A 269 2.40 -7.91 -31.90
N GLU A 270 3.34 -7.88 -30.96
CA GLU A 270 4.73 -8.30 -31.17
C GLU A 270 4.88 -9.79 -31.51
N THR A 271 3.93 -10.66 -31.14
CA THR A 271 3.98 -12.09 -31.51
C THR A 271 3.84 -12.31 -33.02
N LEU A 272 3.24 -11.32 -33.71
CA LEU A 272 3.11 -11.26 -35.17
C LEU A 272 4.18 -10.35 -35.81
N ASN A 273 5.17 -9.91 -35.02
CA ASN A 273 6.26 -8.99 -35.38
C ASN A 273 5.79 -7.60 -35.83
N PHE A 274 4.65 -7.11 -35.29
CA PHE A 274 4.22 -5.73 -35.49
C PHE A 274 4.98 -4.74 -34.59
N ILE A 275 5.17 -3.53 -35.10
CA ILE A 275 5.72 -2.34 -34.43
C ILE A 275 4.88 -1.11 -34.79
N CYS A 276 5.06 0.00 -34.07
CA CYS A 276 4.39 1.25 -34.35
C CYS A 276 5.39 2.28 -34.91
N PRO A 277 5.56 2.37 -36.24
CA PRO A 277 6.43 3.34 -36.86
C PRO A 277 6.00 4.77 -36.52
N THR A 278 6.90 5.50 -35.85
CA THR A 278 6.72 6.92 -35.48
C THR A 278 7.38 7.88 -36.48
N VAL A 279 8.10 7.35 -37.47
CA VAL A 279 8.83 8.16 -38.45
C VAL A 279 8.14 8.07 -39.83
N PRO A 280 7.74 9.22 -40.40
CA PRO A 280 7.18 9.30 -41.75
C PRO A 280 8.04 8.60 -42.80
N GLY A 281 7.41 7.72 -43.60
CA GLY A 281 8.05 7.07 -44.74
C GLY A 281 8.92 5.85 -44.42
N THR A 282 8.91 5.37 -43.16
CA THR A 282 9.53 4.08 -42.78
C THR A 282 8.59 2.87 -42.93
N CYS A 283 7.35 3.11 -43.38
CA CYS A 283 6.34 2.07 -43.57
C CYS A 283 6.79 1.04 -44.62
N ASN A 284 6.74 -0.24 -44.25
CA ASN A 284 7.30 -1.35 -45.02
C ASN A 284 6.25 -2.07 -45.88
N CYS A 285 5.20 -1.35 -46.28
CA CYS A 285 3.94 -1.98 -46.65
C CYS A 285 3.21 -1.27 -47.80
N PRO A 286 2.15 -1.87 -48.37
CA PRO A 286 1.38 -1.28 -49.47
C PRO A 286 0.89 0.14 -49.10
N SER A 287 0.60 0.94 -50.13
CA SER A 287 0.45 2.42 -50.11
C SER A 287 -0.54 3.05 -49.12
N TRP A 288 -1.18 2.26 -48.26
CA TRP A 288 -2.15 2.66 -47.24
C TRP A 288 -1.60 2.57 -45.81
N SER A 289 -0.36 2.08 -45.61
CA SER A 289 0.31 2.16 -44.32
C SER A 289 0.65 3.62 -44.02
N ASN A 290 -0.10 4.21 -43.09
CA ASN A 290 0.14 5.56 -42.61
C ASN A 290 0.98 5.50 -41.33
N ASP A 291 1.66 6.60 -41.03
CA ASP A 291 2.34 6.78 -39.75
C ASP A 291 1.35 6.55 -38.60
N TYR A 292 1.85 6.06 -37.45
CA TYR A 292 1.02 5.72 -36.30
C TYR A 292 0.02 4.60 -36.56
N THR A 293 0.34 3.65 -37.45
CA THR A 293 -0.41 2.38 -37.57
C THR A 293 0.50 1.19 -37.35
N CYS A 294 0.01 0.10 -36.75
CA CYS A 294 0.80 -1.09 -36.50
C CYS A 294 1.26 -1.71 -37.83
N ASP A 295 2.57 -1.79 -38.03
CA ASP A 295 3.21 -2.24 -39.26
C ASP A 295 4.32 -3.25 -38.95
N CYS A 296 4.86 -3.88 -39.99
CA CYS A 296 5.97 -4.80 -39.89
C CYS A 296 7.30 -4.09 -39.57
N ARG A 297 8.15 -4.78 -38.79
CA ARG A 297 9.54 -4.38 -38.55
C ARG A 297 10.32 -4.14 -39.86
N PRO A 298 11.38 -3.30 -39.84
CA PRO A 298 12.29 -3.18 -40.98
C PRO A 298 12.79 -4.54 -41.45
N ASN A 299 12.79 -4.76 -42.78
CA ASN A 299 13.11 -6.05 -43.45
C ASN A 299 12.01 -7.13 -43.38
N TRP A 300 10.82 -6.80 -42.90
CA TRP A 300 9.65 -7.67 -42.91
C TRP A 300 8.55 -7.08 -43.80
N PHE A 301 7.59 -7.92 -44.19
CA PHE A 301 6.40 -7.50 -44.90
C PHE A 301 5.19 -8.31 -44.44
N TYR A 302 4.01 -7.73 -44.58
CA TYR A 302 2.75 -8.38 -44.18
C TYR A 302 2.24 -9.30 -45.30
N ASP A 303 2.03 -10.58 -44.97
CA ASP A 303 1.54 -11.60 -45.92
C ASP A 303 0.01 -11.76 -45.93
N GLY A 304 -0.71 -10.96 -45.13
CA GLY A 304 -2.16 -11.09 -44.91
C GLY A 304 -2.53 -11.81 -43.61
N LEU A 305 -1.57 -12.42 -42.91
CA LEU A 305 -1.76 -13.07 -41.61
C LEU A 305 -0.77 -12.54 -40.57
N GLN A 306 0.51 -12.46 -40.92
CA GLN A 306 1.59 -12.04 -40.03
C GLN A 306 2.68 -11.29 -40.81
N CYS A 307 3.60 -10.65 -40.08
CA CYS A 307 4.82 -10.18 -40.72
C CYS A 307 5.76 -11.36 -40.93
N ILE A 308 6.26 -11.48 -42.16
CA ILE A 308 7.31 -12.43 -42.53
C ILE A 308 8.51 -11.69 -43.11
N GLN A 309 9.69 -12.31 -43.05
CA GLN A 309 10.91 -11.72 -43.58
C GLN A 309 10.81 -11.50 -45.10
N ARG A 310 11.26 -10.32 -45.55
CA ARG A 310 11.38 -9.97 -46.96
C ARG A 310 12.30 -10.94 -47.70
N LYS A 311 12.04 -11.10 -48.98
CA LYS A 311 12.69 -12.06 -49.85
C LYS A 311 13.90 -11.44 -50.52
N SER A 312 14.99 -12.20 -50.55
CA SER A 312 16.19 -11.88 -51.32
C SER A 312 15.97 -12.10 -52.82
N ILE A 313 16.99 -11.79 -53.63
CA ILE A 313 17.00 -12.02 -55.09
C ILE A 313 16.52 -13.45 -55.42
N ASN A 314 15.69 -13.57 -56.47
CA ASN A 314 15.02 -14.80 -56.92
C ASN A 314 14.02 -15.42 -55.93
N GLY A 315 13.75 -14.79 -54.79
CA GLY A 315 12.67 -15.22 -53.89
C GLY A 315 11.28 -14.94 -54.49
N THR A 316 10.30 -15.79 -54.20
CA THR A 316 8.92 -15.60 -54.66
C THR A 316 8.24 -14.45 -53.94
N CYS A 317 7.57 -13.58 -54.69
CA CYS A 317 6.93 -12.38 -54.14
C CYS A 317 5.50 -12.20 -54.66
N PRO A 318 4.56 -11.83 -53.78
CA PRO A 318 3.22 -11.37 -54.21
C PRO A 318 3.25 -9.95 -54.81
N ASN A 319 4.27 -9.15 -54.47
CA ASN A 319 4.41 -7.74 -54.85
C ASN A 319 5.79 -7.20 -54.45
N THR A 320 6.11 -5.97 -54.87
CA THR A 320 7.43 -5.36 -54.67
C THR A 320 7.81 -5.17 -53.20
N TYR A 321 6.86 -4.89 -52.30
CA TYR A 321 7.17 -4.71 -50.89
C TYR A 321 7.53 -6.02 -50.17
N ALA A 322 7.30 -7.18 -50.79
CA ALA A 322 7.79 -8.45 -50.28
C ALA A 322 9.29 -8.66 -50.51
N CYS A 323 9.93 -7.85 -51.37
CA CYS A 323 11.35 -7.94 -51.67
C CYS A 323 12.19 -7.12 -50.67
N ASP A 324 13.43 -7.52 -50.45
CA ASP A 324 14.40 -6.78 -49.62
C ASP A 324 14.44 -5.30 -50.05
N ILE A 325 14.55 -4.39 -49.07
CA ILE A 325 14.57 -2.93 -49.29
C ILE A 325 15.99 -2.39 -49.33
N ASN A 326 16.96 -3.10 -48.73
CA ASN A 326 18.36 -2.69 -48.72
C ASN A 326 19.02 -2.94 -50.09
N THR A 327 18.46 -3.89 -50.83
CA THR A 327 18.73 -4.10 -52.26
C THR A 327 17.49 -3.63 -53.00
N PRO A 328 17.55 -2.73 -54.00
CA PRO A 328 16.37 -2.10 -54.59
C PRO A 328 15.65 -3.09 -55.54
N LEU A 329 15.19 -4.22 -55.00
CA LEU A 329 14.53 -5.30 -55.72
C LEU A 329 13.07 -4.95 -55.97
N VAL A 330 12.58 -5.33 -57.14
CA VAL A 330 11.17 -5.22 -57.52
C VAL A 330 10.60 -6.60 -57.77
N CYS A 331 9.31 -6.76 -57.50
CA CYS A 331 8.64 -8.01 -57.81
C CYS A 331 8.24 -8.03 -59.29
N PHE A 332 8.93 -8.85 -60.08
CA PHE A 332 8.68 -9.00 -61.51
C PHE A 332 8.40 -10.46 -61.81
N SER A 333 7.24 -10.73 -62.43
CA SER A 333 6.78 -12.10 -62.73
C SER A 333 6.78 -13.03 -61.50
N GLY A 334 6.43 -12.48 -60.33
CA GLY A 334 6.37 -13.23 -59.07
C GLY A 334 7.72 -13.54 -58.42
N LEU A 335 8.83 -12.95 -58.92
CA LEU A 335 10.17 -13.10 -58.34
C LEU A 335 10.77 -11.73 -57.99
N CYS A 336 11.51 -11.67 -56.88
CA CYS A 336 12.29 -10.50 -56.51
C CYS A 336 13.52 -10.38 -57.40
N LEU A 337 13.51 -9.41 -58.30
CA LEU A 337 14.54 -9.19 -59.31
C LEU A 337 15.01 -7.73 -59.29
N CYS A 338 16.19 -7.48 -59.86
CA CYS A 338 16.65 -6.12 -60.08
C CYS A 338 15.73 -5.39 -61.09
N PRO A 339 15.37 -4.13 -60.84
CA PRO A 339 14.54 -3.36 -61.76
C PRO A 339 15.26 -3.18 -63.09
N THR A 340 14.58 -3.44 -64.20
CA THR A 340 15.17 -3.24 -65.53
C THR A 340 15.54 -1.77 -65.74
N PRO A 341 16.75 -1.44 -66.23
CA PRO A 341 17.75 -2.33 -66.86
C PRO A 341 18.95 -2.68 -65.96
N THR A 342 18.82 -2.64 -64.63
CA THR A 342 19.91 -3.00 -63.70
C THR A 342 20.15 -4.52 -63.64
N ILE A 343 21.38 -4.91 -63.32
CA ILE A 343 21.82 -6.31 -63.16
C ILE A 343 22.31 -6.56 -61.73
N TRP A 344 22.14 -7.80 -61.26
CA TRP A 344 22.63 -8.21 -59.95
C TRP A 344 24.14 -8.50 -60.00
N THR A 345 24.91 -7.83 -59.14
CA THR A 345 26.38 -7.99 -59.07
C THR A 345 26.86 -8.89 -57.93
N GLY A 346 25.95 -9.60 -57.25
CA GLY A 346 26.26 -10.43 -56.09
C GLY A 346 25.94 -9.76 -54.76
N SER A 347 25.98 -8.42 -54.70
CA SER A 347 25.66 -7.65 -53.48
C SER A 347 24.62 -6.56 -53.69
N ASN A 348 24.50 -6.01 -54.91
CA ASN A 348 23.53 -4.96 -55.20
C ASN A 348 23.08 -4.98 -56.68
N CYS A 349 21.97 -4.31 -56.97
CA CYS A 349 21.52 -4.04 -58.33
C CYS A 349 22.23 -2.81 -58.88
N THR A 350 23.02 -2.97 -59.93
CA THR A 350 23.76 -1.87 -60.56
C THR A 350 23.49 -1.81 -62.06
N CYS A 351 23.66 -0.64 -62.65
CA CYS A 351 23.65 -0.53 -64.10
C CYS A 351 24.86 -1.27 -64.73
N SER A 352 24.79 -1.53 -66.03
CA SER A 352 25.93 -2.05 -66.78
C SER A 352 27.11 -1.07 -66.75
N SER A 353 28.33 -1.58 -66.99
CA SER A 353 29.56 -0.78 -66.92
C SER A 353 29.43 0.53 -67.72
N GLY A 354 29.78 1.67 -67.09
CA GLY A 354 29.71 3.00 -67.69
C GLY A 354 28.36 3.72 -67.54
N GLN A 355 27.41 3.19 -66.76
CA GLN A 355 26.11 3.82 -66.51
C GLN A 355 25.83 4.07 -65.02
N THR A 356 25.07 5.12 -64.69
CA THR A 356 24.56 5.44 -63.35
C THR A 356 23.04 5.35 -63.29
N TRP A 357 22.52 4.91 -62.15
CA TRP A 357 21.08 4.82 -61.91
C TRP A 357 20.51 6.19 -61.55
N THR A 358 19.49 6.62 -62.30
CA THR A 358 18.83 7.94 -62.11
C THR A 358 17.56 7.87 -61.26
N GLY A 359 17.24 6.70 -60.69
CA GLY A 359 15.96 6.46 -60.01
C GLY A 359 14.91 5.78 -60.89
N SER A 360 15.02 5.93 -62.22
CA SER A 360 14.12 5.28 -63.19
C SER A 360 14.84 4.59 -64.36
N THR A 361 16.03 5.05 -64.74
CA THR A 361 16.80 4.50 -65.87
C THR A 361 18.31 4.50 -65.61
N CYS A 362 19.03 3.63 -66.30
CA CYS A 362 20.50 3.68 -66.37
C CYS A 362 20.93 4.65 -67.48
N ALA A 363 21.68 5.70 -67.13
CA ALA A 363 22.21 6.69 -68.07
C ALA A 363 23.74 6.60 -68.12
N ALA A 364 24.35 6.86 -69.29
CA ALA A 364 25.81 6.88 -69.40
C ALA A 364 26.40 7.97 -68.48
N VAL A 365 27.54 7.67 -67.84
CA VAL A 365 28.30 8.67 -67.07
C VAL A 365 28.93 9.63 -68.08
N GLY A 366 28.39 10.85 -68.16
CA GLY A 366 28.86 11.91 -69.05
C GLY A 366 30.17 12.55 -68.62
#